data_AF-A0A085WUN3-F1
#
_entry.id   AF-A0A085WUN3-F1
#
_cell.length_a   1.000
_cell.length_b   1.000
_cell.length_c   1.000
_cell.angle_alpha   90.00
_cell.angle_beta   90.00
_cell.angle_gamma   90.00
#
_symmetry.space_group_name_H-M   'P 1'
#
loop_
_entity.id
_entity.type
_entity.pdbx_description
1 polymer ?
#
loop_
_entity_poly.entity_id
_entity_poly.type
_entity_poly.pdbx_seq_one_letter_code
_entity_poly.pdbx_strand_id
1 'polypeptide(L)'
;MWGGLRDRLFGKPGNSAQVSRFDIEPGLSVLFTRHRLSTQQGLIDCCSYVTEGLAEHRQKEMVLTLRETAEVKEDAFRQRVFSAFSTFKHFAAQGRTVDVGDVTSFGERRPFPGRQFLYAAASPMPGVPVPQGALAVMLITDKELEIYMRCGAARVFASLGKALGYYPHPSWSDLHRAELPASLLEESLLPKVPSVHMWSARVVQTEGDLVLRVAPGSHEHFRKLFEQLPGETQPFAFLTGMDAAANACLVWEKGQSETSAITPPGSRAERISGCFLMILPGVEPEGVKQQEDGYVWCLSEASFQALKRALCEEQALALLVEGWRLRVEWLAP
;
A
#
# COMPACT_ATOMS: atom_id res chain seq x y z
N MET A 1 -47.00 -7.53 -18.54
CA MET A 1 -46.43 -8.00 -17.24
C MET A 1 -45.01 -8.59 -17.35
N TRP A 2 -44.31 -8.42 -18.48
CA TRP A 2 -42.95 -8.98 -18.70
C TRP A 2 -41.84 -7.92 -18.83
N GLY A 3 -42.16 -6.62 -18.79
CA GLY A 3 -41.17 -5.53 -18.91
C GLY A 3 -40.42 -5.22 -17.61
N GLY A 4 -40.98 -5.55 -16.44
CA GLY A 4 -40.40 -5.20 -15.13
C GLY A 4 -39.38 -6.18 -14.57
N LEU A 5 -39.30 -7.41 -15.10
CA LEU A 5 -38.33 -8.41 -14.61
C LEU A 5 -36.94 -8.26 -15.24
N ARG A 6 -36.85 -7.66 -16.45
CA ARG A 6 -35.59 -7.49 -17.16
C ARG A 6 -34.72 -6.40 -16.54
N ASP A 7 -35.32 -5.31 -16.08
CA ASP A 7 -34.65 -4.20 -15.38
C ASP A 7 -34.09 -4.59 -13.99
N ARG A 8 -34.56 -5.69 -13.40
CA ARG A 8 -34.07 -6.21 -12.11
C ARG A 8 -32.97 -7.26 -12.24
N LEU A 9 -32.85 -7.93 -13.40
CA LEU A 9 -31.84 -8.96 -13.65
C LEU A 9 -30.66 -8.43 -14.47
N PHE A 10 -30.90 -7.43 -15.31
CA PHE A 10 -29.89 -6.70 -16.04
C PHE A 10 -30.10 -5.25 -15.67
N GLY A 11 -29.32 -4.76 -14.70
CA GLY A 11 -29.38 -3.35 -14.30
C GLY A 11 -29.43 -2.47 -15.53
N LYS A 12 -30.30 -1.45 -15.50
CA LYS A 12 -30.35 -0.41 -16.55
C LYS A 12 -28.92 -0.07 -16.96
N PRO A 13 -28.61 0.08 -18.26
CA PRO A 13 -27.27 0.48 -18.69
C PRO A 13 -26.88 1.69 -17.86
N GLY A 14 -25.96 1.45 -16.93
CA GLY A 14 -25.59 2.42 -15.92
C GLY A 14 -25.09 3.63 -16.68
N ASN A 15 -25.68 4.79 -16.35
CA ASN A 15 -25.31 6.10 -16.87
C ASN A 15 -23.79 6.11 -17.12
N SER A 16 -23.38 6.05 -18.40
CA SER A 16 -21.97 5.96 -18.76
C SER A 16 -21.27 7.12 -18.08
N ALA A 17 -20.33 6.84 -17.19
CA ALA A 17 -19.66 7.88 -16.41
C ALA A 17 -19.10 8.92 -17.39
N GLN A 18 -19.59 10.16 -17.30
CA GLN A 18 -19.16 11.22 -18.19
C GLN A 18 -17.74 11.61 -17.80
N VAL A 19 -16.81 11.40 -18.71
CA VAL A 19 -15.41 11.78 -18.54
C VAL A 19 -15.23 13.18 -19.14
N SER A 20 -14.77 14.13 -18.32
CA SER A 20 -14.39 15.47 -18.74
C SER A 20 -12.87 15.58 -18.75
N ARG A 21 -12.30 16.06 -19.85
CA ARG A 21 -10.85 16.33 -19.95
C ARG A 21 -10.57 17.81 -19.64
N PHE A 22 -9.55 18.06 -18.84
CA PHE A 22 -9.03 19.39 -18.55
C PHE A 22 -7.54 19.44 -18.87
N ASP A 23 -7.13 20.28 -19.82
CA ASP A 23 -5.72 20.57 -20.05
C ASP A 23 -5.27 21.60 -19.01
N ILE A 24 -4.42 21.20 -18.07
CA ILE A 24 -4.06 22.04 -16.91
C ILE A 24 -2.80 22.87 -17.18
N GLU A 25 -1.88 22.35 -17.99
CA GLU A 25 -0.71 23.04 -18.52
C GLU A 25 -0.18 22.29 -19.77
N PRO A 26 0.74 22.87 -20.57
CA PRO A 26 1.25 22.19 -21.77
C PRO A 26 1.81 20.80 -21.47
N GLY A 27 1.28 19.77 -22.14
CA GLY A 27 1.68 18.38 -21.95
C GLY A 27 1.23 17.73 -20.63
N LEU A 28 0.23 18.29 -19.95
CA LEU A 28 -0.40 17.65 -18.80
C LEU A 28 -1.90 17.95 -18.79
N SER A 29 -2.68 16.88 -18.73
CA SER A 29 -4.13 16.95 -18.65
C SER A 29 -4.66 16.06 -17.54
N VAL A 30 -5.89 16.32 -17.13
CA VAL A 30 -6.59 15.55 -16.10
C VAL A 30 -7.95 15.12 -16.63
N LEU A 31 -8.20 13.81 -16.62
CA LEU A 31 -9.51 13.23 -16.84
C LEU A 31 -10.27 13.22 -15.52
N PHE A 32 -11.36 13.97 -15.47
CA PHE A 32 -12.28 14.05 -14.35
C PHE A 32 -13.49 13.18 -14.62
N THR A 33 -13.82 12.30 -13.68
CA THR A 33 -14.97 11.39 -13.81
C THR A 33 -15.77 11.38 -12.52
N ARG A 34 -17.09 11.54 -12.61
CA ARG A 34 -18.01 11.23 -11.51
C ARG A 34 -18.54 9.80 -11.67
N HIS A 35 -18.47 9.02 -10.59
CA HIS A 35 -18.85 7.61 -10.61
C HIS A 35 -19.31 7.14 -9.23
N ARG A 36 -19.70 5.86 -9.14
CA ARG A 36 -20.09 5.22 -7.89
C ARG A 36 -19.24 4.01 -7.64
N LEU A 37 -18.78 3.86 -6.40
CA LEU A 37 -18.08 2.67 -5.94
C LEU A 37 -18.99 1.85 -5.03
N SER A 38 -18.94 0.52 -5.20
CA SER A 38 -19.58 -0.41 -4.28
C SER A 38 -18.61 -0.77 -3.17
N THR A 39 -19.03 -0.56 -1.93
CA THR A 39 -18.28 -0.91 -0.72
C THR A 39 -19.08 -1.89 0.13
N GLN A 40 -18.47 -2.48 1.16
CA GLN A 40 -19.22 -3.30 2.13
C GLN A 40 -20.29 -2.49 2.88
N GLN A 41 -20.14 -1.17 2.97
CA GLN A 41 -21.08 -0.25 3.62
C GLN A 41 -22.14 0.30 2.64
N GLY A 42 -22.12 -0.11 1.37
CA GLY A 42 -23.03 0.34 0.33
C GLY A 42 -22.37 1.16 -0.78
N LEU A 43 -23.19 1.76 -1.63
CA LEU A 43 -22.73 2.61 -2.73
C LEU A 43 -22.31 3.99 -2.22
N ILE A 44 -21.17 4.48 -2.69
CA ILE A 44 -20.68 5.84 -2.44
C ILE A 44 -20.54 6.60 -3.75
N ASP A 45 -20.94 7.86 -3.75
CA ASP A 45 -20.66 8.78 -4.86
C ASP A 45 -19.22 9.29 -4.76
N CYS A 46 -18.49 9.23 -5.86
CA CYS A 46 -17.09 9.60 -5.94
C CYS A 46 -16.81 10.46 -7.17
N CYS A 47 -15.72 11.23 -7.10
CA CYS A 47 -15.07 11.79 -8.27
C CYS A 47 -13.61 11.35 -8.34
N SER A 48 -13.14 10.98 -9.53
CA SER A 48 -11.75 10.62 -9.79
C SER A 48 -11.10 11.63 -10.72
N TYR A 49 -9.84 11.94 -10.41
CA TYR A 49 -8.93 12.74 -11.22
C TYR A 49 -7.79 11.83 -11.67
N VAL A 50 -7.68 11.61 -12.98
CA VAL A 50 -6.65 10.78 -13.60
C VAL A 50 -5.74 11.68 -14.41
N THR A 51 -4.43 11.65 -14.15
CA THR A 51 -3.47 12.41 -14.97
C THR A 51 -3.19 11.73 -16.30
N GLU A 52 -2.87 12.54 -17.31
CA GLU A 52 -2.24 12.09 -18.55
C GLU A 52 -1.11 13.07 -18.91
N GLY A 53 0.10 12.53 -19.08
CA GLY A 53 1.30 13.29 -19.46
C GLY A 53 2.45 13.19 -18.44
N LEU A 54 2.22 12.63 -17.26
CA LEU A 54 3.32 12.41 -16.29
C LEU A 54 4.31 11.34 -16.79
N ALA A 55 3.82 10.38 -17.57
CA ALA A 55 4.65 9.31 -18.12
C ALA A 55 5.81 9.81 -19.02
N GLU A 56 5.63 10.97 -19.68
CA GLU A 56 6.69 11.62 -20.48
C GLU A 56 7.92 11.99 -19.63
N HIS A 57 7.74 12.14 -18.31
CA HIS A 57 8.77 12.44 -17.33
C HIS A 57 9.14 11.24 -16.45
N ARG A 58 8.85 10.02 -16.91
CA ARG A 58 9.08 8.75 -16.16
C ARG A 58 8.34 8.65 -14.83
N GLN A 59 7.38 9.55 -14.58
CA GLN A 59 6.48 9.46 -13.45
C GLN A 59 5.25 8.66 -13.86
N LYS A 60 4.89 7.65 -13.07
CA LYS A 60 3.63 6.92 -13.25
C LYS A 60 2.46 7.90 -13.19
N GLU A 61 1.47 7.72 -14.06
CA GLU A 61 0.22 8.47 -13.99
C GLU A 61 -0.44 8.27 -12.63
N MET A 62 -1.20 9.26 -12.18
CA MET A 62 -1.79 9.32 -10.85
C MET A 62 -3.31 9.33 -10.93
N VAL A 63 -3.95 8.64 -9.99
CA VAL A 63 -5.40 8.62 -9.80
C VAL A 63 -5.71 9.05 -8.38
N LEU A 64 -6.32 10.22 -8.24
CA LEU A 64 -6.90 10.68 -6.97
C LEU A 64 -8.40 10.49 -7.02
N THR A 65 -8.94 9.61 -6.19
CA THR A 65 -10.39 9.41 -6.05
C THR A 65 -10.83 9.95 -4.71
N LEU A 66 -11.88 10.77 -4.73
CA LEU A 66 -12.46 11.40 -3.55
C LEU A 66 -13.92 11.02 -3.44
N ARG A 67 -14.37 10.75 -2.21
CA ARG A 67 -15.81 10.72 -1.91
C ARG A 67 -16.40 12.09 -2.18
N GLU A 68 -17.52 12.16 -2.89
CA GLU A 68 -18.17 13.45 -3.15
C GLU A 68 -18.72 14.04 -1.85
N THR A 69 -18.33 15.28 -1.57
CA THR A 69 -18.87 16.13 -0.49
C THR A 69 -19.19 17.52 -1.06
N ALA A 70 -19.77 18.41 -0.25
CA ALA A 70 -19.99 19.81 -0.68
C ALA A 70 -18.66 20.50 -1.03
N GLU A 71 -17.64 20.33 -0.19
CA GLU A 71 -16.29 20.90 -0.41
C GLU A 71 -15.65 20.38 -1.70
N VAL A 72 -15.72 19.06 -1.96
CA VAL A 72 -15.11 18.45 -3.17
C VAL A 72 -15.77 18.92 -4.46
N LYS A 73 -17.01 19.41 -4.40
CA LYS A 73 -17.74 19.96 -5.56
C LYS A 73 -17.33 21.37 -5.93
N GLU A 74 -16.64 22.08 -5.04
CA GLU A 74 -16.20 23.45 -5.29
C GLU A 74 -15.11 23.51 -6.38
N ASP A 75 -15.22 24.48 -7.28
CA ASP A 75 -14.22 24.69 -8.32
C ASP A 75 -12.83 25.00 -7.74
N ALA A 76 -12.78 25.74 -6.63
CA ALA A 76 -11.55 26.03 -5.92
C ALA A 76 -10.84 24.76 -5.43
N PHE A 77 -11.61 23.75 -4.98
CA PHE A 77 -11.05 22.46 -4.59
C PHE A 77 -10.41 21.76 -5.79
N ARG A 78 -11.10 21.72 -6.93
CA ARG A 78 -10.58 21.15 -8.17
C ARG A 78 -9.28 21.83 -8.64
N GLN A 79 -9.20 23.16 -8.54
CA GLN A 79 -7.98 23.90 -8.89
C GLN A 79 -6.80 23.51 -7.98
N ARG A 80 -7.03 23.21 -6.69
CA ARG A 80 -5.98 22.70 -5.79
C ARG A 80 -5.46 21.33 -6.24
N VAL A 81 -6.35 20.43 -6.68
CA VAL A 81 -5.95 19.13 -7.25
C VAL A 81 -5.08 19.33 -8.49
N PHE A 82 -5.50 20.20 -9.42
CA PHE A 82 -4.74 20.48 -10.65
C PHE A 82 -3.35 21.07 -10.35
N SER A 83 -3.28 22.04 -9.45
CA SER A 83 -2.01 22.63 -9.01
C SER A 83 -1.07 21.60 -8.36
N ALA A 84 -1.61 20.62 -7.63
CA ALA A 84 -0.82 19.53 -7.08
C ALA A 84 -0.20 18.68 -8.20
N PHE A 85 -0.97 18.29 -9.22
CA PHE A 85 -0.46 17.50 -10.34
C PHE A 85 0.59 18.24 -11.20
N SER A 86 0.40 19.55 -11.44
CA SER A 86 1.45 20.40 -12.06
C SER A 86 2.75 20.36 -11.25
N THR A 87 2.65 20.37 -9.92
CA THR A 87 3.83 20.27 -9.04
C THR A 87 4.53 18.92 -9.19
N PHE A 88 3.78 17.81 -9.31
CA PHE A 88 4.37 16.49 -9.57
C PHE A 88 5.05 16.40 -10.93
N LYS A 89 4.46 16.99 -11.98
CA LYS A 89 5.12 17.08 -13.28
C LYS A 89 6.44 17.84 -13.18
N HIS A 90 6.45 18.98 -12.50
CA HIS A 90 7.66 19.77 -12.32
C HIS A 90 8.78 19.00 -11.60
N PHE A 91 8.44 18.26 -10.54
CA PHE A 91 9.41 17.40 -9.85
C PHE A 91 9.86 16.21 -10.71
N ALA A 92 8.95 15.56 -11.42
CA ALA A 92 9.28 14.46 -12.33
C ALA A 92 10.24 14.91 -13.45
N ALA A 93 10.05 16.11 -14.00
CA ALA A 93 10.95 16.71 -14.98
C ALA A 93 12.39 16.91 -14.44
N GLN A 94 12.56 16.98 -13.12
CA GLN A 94 13.85 17.04 -12.42
C GLN A 94 14.38 15.66 -12.01
N GLY A 95 13.74 14.57 -12.46
CA GLY A 95 14.07 13.20 -12.06
C GLY A 95 13.61 12.82 -10.65
N ARG A 96 12.78 13.66 -10.01
CA ARG A 96 12.21 13.39 -8.68
C ARG A 96 10.83 12.78 -8.85
N THR A 97 10.78 11.45 -8.87
CA THR A 97 9.56 10.67 -9.04
C THR A 97 9.13 10.02 -7.73
N VAL A 98 7.89 9.53 -7.69
CA VAL A 98 7.31 8.74 -6.60
C VAL A 98 6.79 7.41 -7.15
N ASP A 99 6.81 6.38 -6.31
CA ASP A 99 6.29 5.04 -6.59
C ASP A 99 5.40 4.50 -5.43
N VAL A 100 4.86 3.31 -5.60
CA VAL A 100 4.06 2.58 -4.62
C VAL A 100 4.82 2.45 -3.30
N GLY A 101 4.16 2.84 -2.22
CA GLY A 101 4.72 2.85 -0.88
C GLY A 101 5.37 4.18 -0.49
N ASP A 102 5.71 5.05 -1.45
CA ASP A 102 6.25 6.36 -1.13
C ASP A 102 5.20 7.28 -0.49
N VAL A 103 5.70 8.29 0.20
CA VAL A 103 4.88 9.36 0.78
C VAL A 103 5.39 10.72 0.31
N THR A 104 4.48 11.63 -0.02
CA THR A 104 4.79 13.05 -0.17
C THR A 104 4.27 13.79 1.05
N SER A 105 5.22 14.26 1.88
CA SER A 105 4.95 15.16 2.97
C SER A 105 5.04 16.62 2.50
N PHE A 106 3.92 17.32 2.58
CA PHE A 106 3.78 18.73 2.32
C PHE A 106 4.05 19.52 3.61
N GLY A 107 4.86 20.57 3.49
CA GLY A 107 5.07 21.55 4.55
C GLY A 107 3.85 22.46 4.75
N GLU A 108 4.10 23.73 5.04
CA GLU A 108 3.03 24.72 5.29
C GLU A 108 2.16 24.97 4.05
N ARG A 109 2.74 24.90 2.85
CA ARG A 109 2.04 25.09 1.56
C ARG A 109 1.51 23.77 1.01
N ARG A 110 0.57 23.16 1.74
CA ARG A 110 -0.05 21.89 1.35
C ARG A 110 -1.31 22.11 0.49
N PRO A 111 -1.57 21.26 -0.53
CA PRO A 111 -2.74 21.38 -1.39
C PRO A 111 -4.06 21.11 -0.64
N PHE A 112 -4.00 20.31 0.44
CA PHE A 112 -5.15 20.00 1.29
C PHE A 112 -4.76 20.16 2.76
N PRO A 113 -5.53 20.95 3.55
CA PRO A 113 -5.24 21.15 4.97
C PRO A 113 -5.14 19.82 5.74
N GLY A 114 -4.08 19.64 6.53
CA GLY A 114 -3.89 18.45 7.37
C GLY A 114 -3.68 17.13 6.62
N ARG A 115 -3.49 17.14 5.29
CA ARG A 115 -3.34 15.92 4.50
C ARG A 115 -2.00 15.81 3.76
N GLN A 116 -1.55 14.57 3.62
CA GLN A 116 -0.35 14.13 2.93
C GLN A 116 -0.73 13.10 1.85
N PHE A 117 0.16 12.83 0.90
CA PHE A 117 -0.09 11.83 -0.14
C PHE A 117 0.67 10.55 0.16
N LEU A 118 -0.05 9.43 0.18
CA LEU A 118 0.52 8.09 0.23
C LEU A 118 0.14 7.35 -1.06
N TYR A 119 1.12 6.72 -1.72
CA TYR A 119 0.91 6.11 -3.03
C TYR A 119 0.72 4.60 -2.94
N ALA A 120 -0.34 4.10 -3.55
CA ALA A 120 -0.58 2.67 -3.73
C ALA A 120 -0.62 2.32 -5.22
N ALA A 121 -0.60 1.03 -5.56
CA ALA A 121 -0.90 0.61 -6.93
C ALA A 121 -2.38 0.92 -7.24
N ALA A 122 -2.67 1.59 -8.35
CA ALA A 122 -4.04 1.84 -8.75
C ALA A 122 -4.72 0.54 -9.22
N SER A 123 -5.94 0.32 -8.73
CA SER A 123 -6.81 -0.75 -9.22
C SER A 123 -7.79 -0.21 -10.26
N PRO A 124 -8.17 -0.99 -11.27
CA PRO A 124 -9.24 -0.62 -12.20
C PRO A 124 -10.53 -0.28 -11.43
N MET A 125 -11.20 0.80 -11.84
CA MET A 125 -12.48 1.22 -11.26
C MET A 125 -13.54 1.34 -12.36
N PRO A 126 -14.77 0.83 -12.14
CA PRO A 126 -15.84 0.93 -13.12
C PRO A 126 -16.09 2.39 -13.55
N GLY A 127 -16.00 2.64 -14.86
CA GLY A 127 -16.26 3.96 -15.44
C GLY A 127 -15.11 4.96 -15.33
N VAL A 128 -14.00 4.64 -14.66
CA VAL A 128 -12.82 5.51 -14.56
C VAL A 128 -11.71 4.99 -15.48
N PRO A 129 -11.14 5.82 -16.37
CA PRO A 129 -10.06 5.41 -17.28
C PRO A 129 -8.71 5.33 -16.55
N VAL A 130 -8.55 4.37 -15.64
CA VAL A 130 -7.31 4.17 -14.86
C VAL A 130 -6.22 3.58 -15.77
N PRO A 131 -5.08 4.26 -16.01
CA PRO A 131 -3.99 3.72 -16.80
C PRO A 131 -3.34 2.50 -16.13
N GLN A 132 -2.83 1.57 -16.93
CA GLN A 132 -2.09 0.43 -16.41
C GLN A 132 -0.83 0.90 -15.68
N GLY A 133 -0.62 0.42 -14.45
CA GLY A 133 0.55 0.78 -13.65
C GLY A 133 0.48 2.18 -13.01
N ALA A 134 -0.66 2.87 -13.09
CA ALA A 134 -0.87 4.13 -12.40
C ALA A 134 -0.78 4.00 -10.87
N LEU A 135 -0.53 5.11 -10.19
CA LEU A 135 -0.54 5.24 -8.74
C LEU A 135 -1.90 5.71 -8.26
N ALA A 136 -2.47 5.03 -7.28
CA ALA A 136 -3.57 5.57 -6.49
C ALA A 136 -3.00 6.54 -5.45
N VAL A 137 -3.47 7.77 -5.46
CA VAL A 137 -3.12 8.80 -4.48
C VAL A 137 -4.11 8.75 -3.33
N MET A 138 -3.64 8.41 -2.14
CA MET A 138 -4.46 8.40 -0.94
C MET A 138 -4.10 9.54 0.00
N LEU A 139 -5.14 10.21 0.52
CA LEU A 139 -4.99 11.27 1.50
C LEU A 139 -4.90 10.67 2.90
N ILE A 140 -3.75 10.85 3.52
CA ILE A 140 -3.50 10.47 4.93
C ILE A 140 -3.33 11.73 5.79
N THR A 141 -3.62 11.64 7.08
CA THR A 141 -3.39 12.76 8.02
C THR A 141 -1.95 12.85 8.49
N ASP A 142 -1.62 13.93 9.19
CA ASP A 142 -0.30 14.08 9.83
C ASP A 142 -0.04 12.98 10.88
N LYS A 143 -1.07 12.50 11.59
CA LYS A 143 -0.93 11.36 12.52
C LYS A 143 -0.71 10.04 11.79
N GLU A 144 -1.38 9.85 10.67
CA GLU A 144 -1.19 8.66 9.83
C GLU A 144 0.18 8.67 9.13
N LEU A 145 0.72 9.86 8.84
CA LEU A 145 2.11 10.00 8.41
C LEU A 145 3.07 9.53 9.51
N GLU A 146 2.80 9.81 10.79
CA GLU A 146 3.61 9.28 11.90
C GLU A 146 3.59 7.75 11.96
N ILE A 147 2.40 7.14 11.77
CA ILE A 147 2.25 5.68 11.66
C ILE A 147 3.06 5.15 10.48
N TYR A 148 2.95 5.78 9.30
CA TYR A 148 3.74 5.43 8.13
C TYR A 148 5.24 5.46 8.44
N MET A 149 5.74 6.54 9.05
CA MET A 149 7.18 6.69 9.29
C MET A 149 7.74 5.59 10.20
N ARG A 150 6.96 5.11 11.18
CA ARG A 150 7.39 4.14 12.19
C ARG A 150 7.00 2.69 11.91
N CYS A 151 5.98 2.45 11.08
CA CYS A 151 5.41 1.12 10.84
C CYS A 151 5.21 0.78 9.36
N GLY A 152 5.42 1.74 8.45
CA GLY A 152 5.29 1.55 7.01
C GLY A 152 3.86 1.75 6.47
N ALA A 153 3.78 2.02 5.17
CA ALA A 153 2.54 2.11 4.39
C ALA A 153 1.66 0.85 4.46
N ALA A 154 2.21 -0.37 4.47
CA ALA A 154 1.37 -1.58 4.51
C ALA A 154 0.46 -1.60 5.75
N ARG A 155 0.98 -1.23 6.93
CA ARG A 155 0.15 -1.09 8.13
C ARG A 155 -0.92 -0.02 7.95
N VAL A 156 -0.56 1.16 7.41
CA VAL A 156 -1.53 2.24 7.15
C VAL A 156 -2.63 1.77 6.19
N PHE A 157 -2.26 1.13 5.10
CA PHE A 157 -3.19 0.59 4.10
C PHE A 157 -4.13 -0.46 4.70
N ALA A 158 -3.59 -1.47 5.37
CA ALA A 158 -4.38 -2.54 5.97
C ALA A 158 -5.30 -2.00 7.07
N SER A 159 -4.83 -1.03 7.86
CA SER A 159 -5.63 -0.37 8.90
C SER A 159 -6.76 0.47 8.31
N LEU A 160 -6.51 1.22 7.23
CA LEU A 160 -7.55 1.94 6.49
C LEU A 160 -8.55 0.99 5.85
N GLY A 161 -8.07 -0.12 5.28
CA GLY A 161 -8.91 -1.19 4.74
C GLY A 161 -9.85 -1.78 5.80
N LYS A 162 -9.32 -2.08 7.00
CA LYS A 162 -10.13 -2.52 8.14
C LYS A 162 -11.16 -1.48 8.56
N ALA A 163 -10.74 -0.23 8.78
CA ALA A 163 -11.60 0.83 9.27
C ALA A 163 -12.77 1.15 8.31
N LEU A 164 -12.57 0.97 7.00
CA LEU A 164 -13.55 1.29 5.97
C LEU A 164 -14.22 0.07 5.35
N GLY A 165 -13.94 -1.14 5.84
CA GLY A 165 -14.52 -2.38 5.32
C GLY A 165 -14.17 -2.60 3.84
N TYR A 166 -12.91 -2.45 3.47
CA TYR A 166 -12.45 -2.57 2.08
C TYR A 166 -11.10 -3.28 2.01
N TYR A 167 -10.92 -4.14 1.00
CA TYR A 167 -9.67 -4.89 0.80
C TYR A 167 -8.93 -4.47 -0.48
N PRO A 168 -7.58 -4.37 -0.45
CA PRO A 168 -6.74 -4.36 0.75
C PRO A 168 -6.75 -2.99 1.46
N HIS A 169 -7.11 -1.94 0.75
CA HIS A 169 -7.29 -0.57 1.24
C HIS A 169 -8.29 0.15 0.32
N PRO A 170 -8.99 1.20 0.78
CA PRO A 170 -9.92 1.94 -0.07
C PRO A 170 -9.23 2.47 -1.33
N SER A 171 -9.95 2.47 -2.45
CA SER A 171 -9.52 3.12 -3.70
C SER A 171 -9.88 4.62 -3.73
N TRP A 172 -10.43 5.15 -2.65
CA TRP A 172 -10.86 6.55 -2.50
C TRP A 172 -10.39 7.15 -1.17
N SER A 173 -10.35 8.47 -1.11
CA SER A 173 -10.18 9.22 0.13
C SER A 173 -11.48 9.91 0.52
N ASP A 174 -11.80 9.88 1.81
CA ASP A 174 -12.90 10.64 2.41
C ASP A 174 -12.29 11.72 3.31
N LEU A 175 -12.56 13.00 3.02
CA LEU A 175 -11.98 14.13 3.75
C LEU A 175 -12.51 14.24 5.19
N HIS A 176 -13.65 13.61 5.49
CA HIS A 176 -14.31 13.67 6.80
C HIS A 176 -14.24 12.35 7.57
N ARG A 177 -13.51 11.35 7.07
CA ARG A 177 -13.29 10.11 7.83
C ARG A 177 -12.50 10.39 9.10
N ALA A 178 -12.75 9.57 10.12
CA ALA A 178 -11.89 9.52 11.29
C ALA A 178 -10.46 9.13 10.92
N GLU A 179 -9.51 9.71 11.64
CA GLU A 179 -8.10 9.35 11.56
C GLU A 179 -7.88 7.94 12.14
N LEU A 180 -6.84 7.25 11.69
CA LEU A 180 -6.40 6.03 12.36
C LEU A 180 -5.96 6.34 13.81
N PRO A 181 -6.25 5.43 14.76
CA PRO A 181 -5.96 5.68 16.17
C PRO A 181 -4.45 5.63 16.46
N ALA A 182 -3.98 6.52 17.34
CA ALA A 182 -2.58 6.57 17.78
C ALA A 182 -2.12 5.28 18.49
N SER A 183 -3.05 4.46 18.98
CA SER A 183 -2.78 3.16 19.58
C SER A 183 -2.07 2.19 18.63
N LEU A 184 -2.09 2.44 17.31
CA LEU A 184 -1.29 1.71 16.32
C LEU A 184 0.23 1.90 16.52
N LEU A 185 0.65 2.91 17.28
CA LEU A 185 2.05 3.20 17.62
C LEU A 185 2.39 2.83 19.07
N GLU A 186 1.57 3.27 20.03
CA GLU A 186 1.91 3.29 21.46
C GLU A 186 2.36 1.92 22.02
N GLU A 187 1.75 0.84 21.55
CA GLU A 187 2.05 -0.51 22.03
C GLU A 187 2.75 -1.39 20.99
N SER A 188 2.97 -0.88 19.79
CA SER A 188 3.66 -1.64 18.76
C SER A 188 5.12 -1.88 19.11
N LEU A 189 5.63 -3.01 18.66
CA LEU A 189 7.03 -3.42 18.70
C LEU A 189 7.85 -2.71 17.62
N LEU A 190 7.26 -2.36 16.47
CA LEU A 190 7.98 -1.76 15.34
C LEU A 190 8.70 -0.45 15.69
N PRO A 191 8.12 0.49 16.46
CA PRO A 191 8.84 1.68 16.91
C PRO A 191 10.04 1.41 17.84
N LYS A 192 10.18 0.18 18.36
CA LYS A 192 11.18 -0.22 19.36
C LYS A 192 12.36 -0.98 18.73
N VAL A 193 12.31 -1.29 17.43
CA VAL A 193 13.37 -1.99 16.70
C VAL A 193 13.85 -1.14 15.52
N PRO A 194 15.15 -1.21 15.15
CA PRO A 194 15.61 -0.69 13.88
C PRO A 194 14.77 -1.25 12.73
N SER A 195 14.27 -0.37 11.88
CA SER A 195 13.43 -0.78 10.75
C SER A 195 13.79 -0.03 9.49
N VAL A 196 13.62 -0.71 8.36
CA VAL A 196 13.91 -0.16 7.04
C VAL A 196 12.74 -0.39 6.12
N HIS A 197 12.35 0.67 5.42
CA HIS A 197 11.31 0.64 4.39
C HIS A 197 11.80 -0.15 3.20
N MET A 198 11.14 -1.27 2.92
CA MET A 198 11.47 -2.21 1.85
C MET A 198 10.22 -2.48 1.01
N TRP A 199 9.73 -1.44 0.35
CA TRP A 199 8.58 -1.51 -0.57
C TRP A 199 8.80 -2.38 -1.79
N SER A 200 10.01 -2.87 -2.03
CA SER A 200 10.29 -3.88 -3.06
C SER A 200 10.17 -5.31 -2.53
N ALA A 201 10.02 -5.50 -1.22
CA ALA A 201 9.85 -6.80 -0.60
C ALA A 201 8.41 -7.00 -0.08
N ARG A 202 7.94 -8.24 -0.10
CA ARG A 202 6.61 -8.68 0.39
C ARG A 202 6.79 -9.91 1.24
N VAL A 203 6.13 -9.99 2.37
CA VAL A 203 6.08 -11.23 3.16
C VAL A 203 4.68 -11.83 3.07
N VAL A 204 4.61 -13.08 2.63
CA VAL A 204 3.35 -13.79 2.41
C VAL A 204 3.42 -15.17 3.02
N GLN A 205 2.43 -15.49 3.85
CA GLN A 205 2.18 -16.85 4.30
C GLN A 205 1.30 -17.57 3.27
N THR A 206 1.73 -18.76 2.90
CA THR A 206 0.96 -19.74 2.10
C THR A 206 1.09 -21.11 2.75
N GLU A 207 0.38 -22.13 2.28
CA GLU A 207 0.34 -23.47 2.89
C GLU A 207 1.74 -24.01 3.30
N GLY A 208 2.03 -23.98 4.60
CA GLY A 208 3.31 -24.41 5.20
C GLY A 208 4.53 -23.53 4.90
N ASP A 209 4.35 -22.44 4.14
CA ASP A 209 5.43 -21.59 3.65
C ASP A 209 5.26 -20.16 4.16
N LEU A 210 6.38 -19.55 4.53
CA LEU A 210 6.47 -18.12 4.76
C LEU A 210 7.51 -17.55 3.80
N VAL A 211 7.04 -16.79 2.82
CA VAL A 211 7.82 -16.39 1.65
C VAL A 211 8.09 -14.89 1.68
N LEU A 212 9.37 -14.52 1.70
CA LEU A 212 9.83 -13.18 1.39
C LEU A 212 10.02 -13.07 -0.14
N ARG A 213 9.09 -12.40 -0.81
CA ARG A 213 9.15 -12.13 -2.25
C ARG A 213 9.80 -10.78 -2.48
N VAL A 214 10.80 -10.71 -3.34
CA VAL A 214 11.64 -9.53 -3.54
C VAL A 214 11.63 -9.14 -5.01
N ALA A 215 11.42 -7.85 -5.29
CA ALA A 215 11.49 -7.33 -6.65
C ALA A 215 12.94 -7.37 -7.18
N PRO A 216 13.14 -7.67 -8.48
CA PRO A 216 14.46 -7.79 -9.07
C PRO A 216 15.26 -6.49 -8.95
N GLY A 217 16.58 -6.63 -8.87
CA GLY A 217 17.49 -5.48 -8.72
C GLY A 217 17.51 -4.83 -7.31
N SER A 218 16.75 -5.36 -6.34
CA SER A 218 16.78 -4.86 -4.95
C SER A 218 18.03 -5.27 -4.18
N HIS A 219 18.88 -6.15 -4.73
CA HIS A 219 20.05 -6.70 -4.03
C HIS A 219 21.05 -5.61 -3.59
N GLU A 220 21.22 -4.53 -4.36
CA GLU A 220 22.08 -3.40 -3.97
C GLU A 220 21.54 -2.66 -2.74
N HIS A 221 20.21 -2.57 -2.58
CA HIS A 221 19.60 -2.01 -1.39
C HIS A 221 19.86 -2.90 -0.17
N PHE A 222 19.77 -4.23 -0.33
CA PHE A 222 20.11 -5.17 0.73
C PHE A 222 21.59 -5.10 1.12
N ARG A 223 22.51 -5.02 0.16
CA ARG A 223 23.95 -4.86 0.47
C ARG A 223 24.21 -3.64 1.35
N LYS A 224 23.73 -2.47 0.92
CA LYS A 224 23.86 -1.22 1.69
C LYS A 224 23.20 -1.32 3.06
N LEU A 225 22.05 -1.98 3.14
CA LEU A 225 21.37 -2.20 4.41
C LEU A 225 22.21 -3.04 5.36
N PHE A 226 22.71 -4.20 4.93
CA PHE A 226 23.50 -5.08 5.78
C PHE A 226 24.86 -4.51 6.17
N GLU A 227 25.40 -3.56 5.41
CA GLU A 227 26.59 -2.78 5.80
C GLU A 227 26.30 -1.78 6.93
N GLN A 228 25.05 -1.30 7.02
CA GLN A 228 24.63 -0.28 7.99
C GLN A 228 24.00 -0.87 9.25
N LEU A 229 23.63 -2.16 9.25
CA LEU A 229 22.96 -2.78 10.39
C LEU A 229 23.91 -2.87 11.60
N PRO A 230 23.42 -2.51 12.80
CA PRO A 230 24.24 -2.49 14.01
C PRO A 230 24.54 -3.91 14.52
N GLY A 231 25.71 -4.46 14.21
CA GLY A 231 26.18 -5.76 14.74
C GLY A 231 25.37 -6.97 14.23
N GLU A 232 26.00 -8.14 14.16
CA GLU A 232 25.41 -9.32 13.51
C GLU A 232 24.24 -9.96 14.31
N THR A 233 24.01 -9.53 15.56
CA THR A 233 23.04 -10.14 16.49
C THR A 233 21.85 -9.25 16.86
N GLN A 234 21.75 -8.01 16.36
CA GLN A 234 20.63 -7.13 16.74
C GLN A 234 19.35 -7.42 15.93
N PRO A 235 18.17 -7.42 16.57
CA PRO A 235 16.88 -7.44 15.89
C PRO A 235 16.71 -6.28 14.92
N PHE A 236 16.09 -6.54 13.77
CA PHE A 236 15.67 -5.49 12.84
C PHE A 236 14.45 -5.93 12.03
N ALA A 237 13.75 -4.97 11.41
CA ALA A 237 12.55 -5.25 10.61
C ALA A 237 12.61 -4.63 9.20
N PHE A 238 12.11 -5.39 8.23
CA PHE A 238 11.72 -4.87 6.92
C PHE A 238 10.25 -4.45 6.96
N LEU A 239 9.99 -3.17 6.72
CA LEU A 239 8.63 -2.66 6.54
C LEU A 239 8.26 -2.92 5.07
N THR A 240 7.49 -3.98 4.83
CA THR A 240 7.25 -4.54 3.50
C THR A 240 6.04 -3.90 2.82
N GLY A 241 5.96 -4.02 1.49
CA GLY A 241 4.72 -3.73 0.76
C GLY A 241 3.64 -4.79 0.93
N MET A 242 2.45 -4.52 0.39
CA MET A 242 1.38 -5.53 0.25
C MET A 242 1.54 -6.34 -1.03
N ASP A 243 1.37 -7.66 -0.95
CA ASP A 243 1.45 -8.54 -2.12
C ASP A 243 0.15 -8.47 -2.94
N ALA A 244 0.25 -8.15 -4.24
CA ALA A 244 -0.92 -8.01 -5.10
C ALA A 244 -1.65 -9.34 -5.39
N ALA A 245 -0.99 -10.48 -5.16
CA ALA A 245 -1.56 -11.82 -5.28
C ALA A 245 -2.04 -12.37 -3.92
N ALA A 246 -1.91 -11.62 -2.82
CA ALA A 246 -2.53 -12.01 -1.56
C ALA A 246 -4.05 -11.86 -1.63
N ASN A 247 -4.75 -12.74 -0.91
CA ASN A 247 -6.21 -12.68 -0.73
C ASN A 247 -6.59 -12.52 0.75
N ALA A 248 -5.62 -12.16 1.59
CA ALA A 248 -5.79 -11.70 2.95
C ALA A 248 -4.61 -10.77 3.31
N CYS A 249 -4.82 -9.87 4.26
CA CYS A 249 -3.77 -9.03 4.80
C CYS A 249 -3.93 -8.94 6.32
N LEU A 250 -2.86 -9.22 7.06
CA LEU A 250 -2.87 -9.11 8.51
C LEU A 250 -3.14 -7.66 8.92
N VAL A 251 -3.88 -7.51 10.00
CA VAL A 251 -4.20 -6.23 10.63
C VAL A 251 -4.00 -6.35 12.13
N TRP A 252 -3.58 -5.25 12.74
CA TRP A 252 -3.30 -5.21 14.16
C TRP A 252 -4.02 -4.05 14.86
N GLU A 253 -4.52 -4.32 16.06
CA GLU A 253 -5.04 -3.33 17.00
C GLU A 253 -4.45 -3.56 18.39
N LYS A 254 -4.38 -2.48 19.17
CA LYS A 254 -3.97 -2.53 20.57
C LYS A 254 -4.80 -3.54 21.37
N GLY A 255 -4.10 -4.34 22.19
CA GLY A 255 -4.72 -5.35 23.05
C GLY A 255 -5.23 -6.60 22.32
N GLN A 256 -5.00 -6.72 21.01
CA GLN A 256 -5.37 -7.89 20.23
C GLN A 256 -4.64 -9.14 20.72
N SER A 257 -5.42 -10.15 21.17
CA SER A 257 -4.91 -11.44 21.64
C SER A 257 -4.87 -12.51 20.54
N GLU A 258 -5.71 -12.37 19.51
CA GLU A 258 -5.85 -13.32 18.41
C GLU A 258 -5.44 -12.71 17.09
N THR A 259 -5.08 -13.52 16.10
CA THR A 259 -4.77 -13.04 14.76
C THR A 259 -5.99 -12.42 14.09
N SER A 260 -5.80 -11.29 13.42
CA SER A 260 -6.84 -10.62 12.64
C SER A 260 -6.32 -10.33 11.23
N ALA A 261 -7.19 -10.51 10.24
CA ALA A 261 -6.88 -10.23 8.85
C ALA A 261 -8.11 -9.63 8.14
N ILE A 262 -7.88 -8.77 7.17
CA ILE A 262 -8.90 -8.33 6.22
C ILE A 262 -8.81 -9.15 4.94
N THR A 263 -9.95 -9.39 4.30
CA THR A 263 -10.05 -10.21 3.08
C THR A 263 -11.02 -9.60 2.08
N PRO A 264 -10.86 -9.89 0.77
CA PRO A 264 -11.90 -9.58 -0.20
C PRO A 264 -13.11 -10.51 0.00
N PRO A 265 -14.31 -10.12 -0.44
CA PRO A 265 -15.52 -10.94 -0.30
C PRO A 265 -15.35 -12.36 -0.84
N GLY A 266 -15.72 -13.37 -0.06
CA GLY A 266 -15.66 -14.79 -0.46
C GLY A 266 -14.26 -15.41 -0.42
N SER A 267 -13.24 -14.69 0.06
CA SER A 267 -11.88 -15.24 0.20
C SER A 267 -11.79 -16.34 1.25
N ARG A 268 -10.89 -17.28 1.01
CA ARG A 268 -10.50 -18.35 1.96
C ARG A 268 -9.21 -18.04 2.74
N ALA A 269 -8.62 -16.86 2.51
CA ALA A 269 -7.36 -16.42 3.15
C ALA A 269 -6.18 -17.41 2.96
N GLU A 270 -6.07 -18.00 1.77
CA GLU A 270 -5.02 -18.97 1.42
C GLU A 270 -3.64 -18.32 1.25
N ARG A 271 -3.59 -17.01 0.98
CA ARG A 271 -2.36 -16.22 0.80
C ARG A 271 -2.46 -14.95 1.65
N ILE A 272 -1.78 -14.94 2.80
CA ILE A 272 -1.90 -13.89 3.80
C ILE A 272 -0.67 -12.99 3.76
N SER A 273 -0.84 -11.72 3.39
CA SER A 273 0.24 -10.73 3.40
C SER A 273 0.46 -10.19 4.82
N GLY A 274 1.72 -10.12 5.25
CA GLY A 274 2.13 -9.35 6.42
C GLY A 274 2.53 -7.92 6.05
N CYS A 275 2.50 -7.01 7.03
CA CYS A 275 2.92 -5.62 6.90
C CYS A 275 4.42 -5.43 7.12
N PHE A 276 5.07 -6.38 7.79
CA PHE A 276 6.52 -6.38 8.02
C PHE A 276 7.06 -7.79 8.20
N LEU A 277 8.37 -7.92 8.01
CA LEU A 277 9.16 -9.09 8.42
C LEU A 277 10.25 -8.66 9.40
N MET A 278 10.21 -9.15 10.64
CA MET A 278 11.26 -8.96 11.63
C MET A 278 12.21 -10.15 11.64
N ILE A 279 13.51 -9.87 11.71
CA ILE A 279 14.57 -10.88 11.80
C ILE A 279 15.22 -10.78 13.18
N LEU A 280 15.32 -11.91 13.88
CA LEU A 280 16.08 -12.08 15.12
C LEU A 280 17.27 -12.99 14.84
N PRO A 281 18.46 -12.44 14.53
CA PRO A 281 19.64 -13.25 14.22
C PRO A 281 20.28 -13.83 15.49
N GLY A 282 20.95 -14.97 15.36
CA GLY A 282 21.67 -15.65 16.44
C GLY A 282 20.78 -16.29 17.52
N VAL A 283 19.51 -16.57 17.20
CA VAL A 283 18.56 -17.17 18.15
C VAL A 283 18.50 -18.69 17.96
N GLU A 284 18.70 -19.43 19.05
CA GLU A 284 18.49 -20.88 19.13
C GLU A 284 17.56 -21.22 20.31
N PRO A 285 16.52 -22.05 20.11
CA PRO A 285 16.13 -22.69 18.85
C PRO A 285 15.61 -21.68 17.82
N GLU A 286 15.83 -22.00 16.54
CA GLU A 286 15.23 -21.26 15.43
C GLU A 286 13.71 -21.38 15.48
N GLY A 287 12.99 -20.40 14.94
CA GLY A 287 11.53 -20.42 14.99
C GLY A 287 10.86 -19.37 14.12
N VAL A 288 9.55 -19.54 13.98
CA VAL A 288 8.70 -18.63 13.21
C VAL A 288 7.54 -18.19 14.08
N LYS A 289 7.29 -16.89 14.15
CA LYS A 289 6.16 -16.34 14.90
C LYS A 289 5.41 -15.33 14.05
N GLN A 290 4.09 -15.33 14.18
CA GLN A 290 3.32 -14.16 13.78
C GLN A 290 3.28 -13.20 14.96
N GLN A 291 3.53 -11.92 14.70
CA GLN A 291 3.53 -10.89 15.71
C GLN A 291 2.87 -9.64 15.14
N GLU A 292 1.88 -9.10 15.84
CA GLU A 292 1.07 -7.99 15.34
C GLU A 292 0.47 -8.32 13.96
N ASP A 293 0.73 -7.47 12.96
CA ASP A 293 0.33 -7.62 11.56
C ASP A 293 1.49 -8.09 10.66
N GLY A 294 2.53 -8.71 11.23
CA GLY A 294 3.68 -9.20 10.49
C GLY A 294 4.19 -10.53 11.00
N TYR A 295 5.37 -10.88 10.52
CA TYR A 295 6.02 -12.15 10.82
C TYR A 295 7.43 -11.94 11.39
N VAL A 296 7.89 -12.91 12.16
CA VAL A 296 9.20 -12.92 12.82
C VAL A 296 9.93 -14.20 12.46
N TRP A 297 11.15 -14.06 11.95
CA TRP A 297 12.08 -15.17 11.75
C TRP A 297 13.15 -15.12 12.83
N CYS A 298 13.13 -16.10 13.73
CA CYS A 298 14.21 -16.38 14.67
C CYS A 298 15.19 -17.32 13.98
N LEU A 299 16.38 -16.81 13.66
CA LEU A 299 17.36 -17.55 12.85
C LEU A 299 18.63 -17.78 13.66
N SER A 300 19.21 -18.97 13.51
CA SER A 300 20.58 -19.25 13.92
C SER A 300 21.55 -18.37 13.13
N GLU A 301 22.80 -18.29 13.58
CA GLU A 301 23.83 -17.56 12.85
C GLU A 301 23.99 -18.08 11.41
N ALA A 302 24.00 -19.40 11.23
CA ALA A 302 24.15 -20.03 9.92
C ALA A 302 22.99 -19.68 8.97
N SER A 303 21.75 -19.78 9.44
CA SER A 303 20.56 -19.44 8.65
C SER A 303 20.49 -17.95 8.32
N PHE A 304 20.91 -17.09 9.26
CA PHE A 304 20.96 -15.65 9.02
C PHE A 304 22.00 -15.29 7.94
N GLN A 305 23.20 -15.89 7.98
CA GLN A 305 24.21 -15.68 6.94
C GLN A 305 23.74 -16.20 5.57
N ALA A 306 23.01 -17.32 5.54
CA ALA A 306 22.39 -17.82 4.31
C ALA A 306 21.34 -16.85 3.75
N LEU A 307 20.49 -16.27 4.61
CA LEU A 307 19.53 -15.23 4.23
C LEU A 307 20.23 -13.98 3.67
N LYS A 308 21.25 -13.48 4.38
CA LYS A 308 22.03 -12.32 3.96
C LYS A 308 22.64 -12.54 2.59
N ARG A 309 23.27 -13.71 2.37
CA ARG A 309 23.84 -14.08 1.07
C ARG A 309 22.78 -14.12 -0.02
N ALA A 310 21.65 -14.80 0.23
CA ALA A 310 20.56 -14.91 -0.73
C ALA A 310 20.02 -13.53 -1.17
N LEU A 311 19.86 -12.61 -0.22
CA LEU A 311 19.39 -11.25 -0.47
C LEU A 311 20.43 -10.37 -1.20
N CYS A 312 21.72 -10.52 -0.87
CA CYS A 312 22.80 -9.74 -1.48
C CYS A 312 23.24 -10.26 -2.85
N GLU A 313 23.03 -11.53 -3.16
CA GLU A 313 23.46 -12.19 -4.40
C GLU A 313 22.30 -12.45 -5.38
N GLU A 314 21.09 -11.98 -5.08
CA GLU A 314 19.89 -12.23 -5.89
C GLU A 314 19.59 -13.73 -6.09
N GLN A 315 19.72 -14.50 -5.01
CA GLN A 315 19.50 -15.95 -5.01
C GLN A 315 18.25 -16.33 -4.24
N ALA A 316 17.61 -17.42 -4.67
CA ALA A 316 16.54 -18.05 -3.91
C ALA A 316 17.10 -18.72 -2.65
N LEU A 317 16.26 -18.80 -1.62
CA LEU A 317 16.56 -19.50 -0.37
C LEU A 317 15.38 -20.37 0.04
N ALA A 318 15.67 -21.52 0.64
CA ALA A 318 14.70 -22.33 1.37
C ALA A 318 15.35 -22.86 2.65
N LEU A 319 14.74 -22.56 3.80
CA LEU A 319 15.13 -23.07 5.12
C LEU A 319 13.93 -23.78 5.75
N LEU A 320 14.18 -24.89 6.46
CA LEU A 320 13.15 -25.58 7.22
C LEU A 320 13.32 -25.26 8.70
N VAL A 321 12.35 -24.55 9.29
CA VAL A 321 12.40 -24.05 10.67
C VAL A 321 11.08 -24.39 11.38
N GLU A 322 11.13 -25.21 12.44
CA GLU A 322 9.94 -25.63 13.21
C GLU A 322 8.77 -26.15 12.34
N GLY A 323 9.07 -26.86 11.25
CA GLY A 323 8.07 -27.39 10.33
C GLY A 323 7.55 -26.38 9.30
N TRP A 324 8.00 -25.13 9.34
CA TRP A 324 7.76 -24.11 8.31
C TRP A 324 8.88 -24.08 7.29
N ARG A 325 8.52 -23.85 6.01
CA ARG A 325 9.49 -23.53 4.96
C ARG A 325 9.61 -22.02 4.84
N LEU A 326 10.71 -21.46 5.31
CA LEU A 326 11.06 -20.06 5.07
C LEU A 326 11.71 -19.94 3.70
N ARG A 327 11.19 -19.05 2.86
CA ARG A 327 11.65 -18.92 1.48
C ARG A 327 11.98 -17.48 1.11
N VAL A 328 13.00 -17.32 0.28
CA VAL A 328 13.24 -16.08 -0.47
C VAL A 328 12.99 -16.36 -1.94
N GLU A 329 12.11 -15.57 -2.55
CA GLU A 329 11.78 -15.65 -3.98
C GLU A 329 12.05 -14.30 -4.64
N TRP A 330 12.76 -14.31 -5.76
CA TRP A 330 12.95 -13.14 -6.60
C TRP A 330 11.89 -13.13 -7.70
N LEU A 331 11.17 -12.02 -7.80
CA LEU A 331 10.16 -11.82 -8.83
C LEU A 331 10.84 -11.67 -10.20
N ALA A 332 10.15 -12.08 -11.25
CA ALA A 332 10.61 -11.85 -12.62
C ALA A 332 10.65 -10.34 -12.93
N PRO A 333 11.60 -9.89 -13.79
CA PRO A 333 11.71 -8.50 -14.24
C PRO A 333 10.48 -7.99 -14.99
#